data_AF-A0A524HNP6-F1
#
_entry.id   AF-A0A524HNP6-F1
#
_cell.length_a   1.000
_cell.length_b   1.000
_cell.length_c   1.000
_cell.angle_alpha   90.00
_cell.angle_beta   90.00
_cell.angle_gamma   90.00
#
_symmetry.space_group_name_H-M   'P 1'
#
loop_
_entity.id
_entity.type
_entity.pdbx_description
1 polymer ?
#
loop_
_entity_poly.entity_id
_entity_poly.type
_entity_poly.pdbx_seq_one_letter_code
_entity_poly.pdbx_strand_id
1 'polypeptide(L)'
;MSRHAPKAKFFQKRHPPVGARPGTLVIPVGAARPRISVFDYTLDEVKETEIERVSDLRPYLDRDSVTWVNVEGLGDEAVLHEIAELFQLHPLLIEDVVNAPQRPKV
;
A
#
# COMPACT_ATOMS: atom_id res chain seq x y z
N MET A 1 19.56 -14.25 41.49
CA MET A 1 20.00 -13.95 40.12
C MET A 1 18.78 -14.01 39.20
N SER A 2 18.09 -12.89 38.99
CA SER A 2 16.85 -12.86 38.20
C SER A 2 17.20 -12.56 36.74
N ARG A 3 16.99 -13.53 35.84
CA ARG A 3 17.21 -13.38 34.39
C ARG A 3 16.08 -12.51 33.82
N HIS A 4 16.43 -11.31 33.36
CA HIS A 4 15.51 -10.49 32.55
C HIS A 4 15.25 -11.21 31.22
N ALA A 5 14.01 -11.65 30.98
CA ALA A 5 13.57 -12.07 29.66
C ALA A 5 13.56 -10.83 28.72
N PRO A 6 14.05 -10.94 27.47
CA PRO A 6 14.02 -9.82 26.54
C PRO A 6 12.56 -9.47 26.21
N LYS A 7 12.20 -8.18 26.35
CA LYS A 7 10.89 -7.68 25.93
C LYS A 7 10.73 -7.92 24.43
N ALA A 8 9.62 -8.54 24.02
CA ALA A 8 9.27 -8.67 22.61
C ALA A 8 9.27 -7.28 21.96
N LYS A 9 10.03 -7.10 20.88
CA LYS A 9 10.01 -5.86 20.11
C LYS A 9 8.68 -5.81 19.36
N PHE A 10 7.76 -4.94 19.80
CA PHE A 10 6.46 -4.73 19.15
C PHE A 10 6.56 -4.25 17.69
N PHE A 11 7.70 -3.70 17.29
CA PHE A 11 7.94 -3.18 15.96
C PHE A 11 9.37 -3.53 15.51
N GLN A 12 9.50 -4.47 14.58
CA GLN A 12 10.75 -4.70 13.85
C GLN A 12 10.77 -3.80 12.62
N LYS A 13 11.63 -2.78 12.62
CA LYS A 13 11.82 -1.88 11.48
C LYS A 13 12.37 -2.67 10.30
N ARG A 14 11.72 -2.55 9.14
CA ARG A 14 12.18 -3.16 7.89
C ARG A 14 13.08 -2.18 7.15
N HIS A 15 14.15 -2.72 6.60
CA HIS A 15 15.06 -1.99 5.75
C HIS A 15 15.28 -2.80 4.48
N PRO A 16 15.34 -2.13 3.32
CA PRO A 16 15.85 -2.76 2.12
C PRO A 16 17.24 -3.36 2.36
N PRO A 17 17.62 -4.41 1.61
CA PRO A 17 18.99 -4.93 1.63
C PRO A 17 20.02 -3.80 1.45
N VAL A 18 21.17 -3.93 2.11
CA VAL A 18 22.26 -2.95 1.96
C VAL A 18 22.66 -2.89 0.48
N GLY A 19 22.67 -1.68 -0.08
CA GLY A 19 22.96 -1.45 -1.50
C GLY A 19 21.77 -1.61 -2.44
N ALA A 20 20.55 -1.84 -1.92
CA ALA A 20 19.34 -1.75 -2.74
C ALA A 20 19.21 -0.37 -3.37
N ARG A 21 18.73 -0.33 -4.62
CA ARG A 21 18.49 0.93 -5.32
C ARG A 21 17.30 1.65 -4.66
N PRO A 22 17.35 2.98 -4.50
CA PRO A 22 16.17 3.74 -4.10
C PRO A 22 14.99 3.42 -5.01
N GLY A 23 13.81 3.22 -4.44
CA GLY A 23 12.59 2.80 -5.13
C GLY A 23 12.40 1.28 -5.23
N THR A 24 13.30 0.47 -4.66
CA THR A 24 13.14 -0.99 -4.66
C THR A 24 12.06 -1.40 -3.65
N LEU A 25 11.04 -2.13 -4.11
CA LEU A 25 10.01 -2.69 -3.23
C LEU A 25 10.50 -3.98 -2.59
N VAL A 26 10.41 -4.07 -1.27
CA VAL A 26 10.82 -5.27 -0.51
C VAL A 26 9.60 -5.87 0.14
N ILE A 27 8.93 -6.76 -0.61
CA ILE A 27 7.70 -7.39 -0.17
C ILE A 27 8.01 -8.57 0.77
N PRO A 28 7.39 -8.62 1.96
CA PRO A 28 7.57 -9.72 2.89
C PRO A 28 7.07 -11.05 2.32
N VAL A 29 7.81 -12.11 2.59
CA VAL A 29 7.34 -13.48 2.32
C VAL A 29 6.05 -13.72 3.11
N GLY A 30 4.99 -14.11 2.40
CA GLY A 30 3.66 -14.36 2.99
C GLY A 30 2.80 -13.11 3.20
N ALA A 31 3.20 -11.94 2.68
CA ALA A 31 2.31 -10.78 2.64
C ALA A 31 1.05 -11.11 1.82
N ALA A 32 -0.11 -10.68 2.33
CA ALA A 32 -1.39 -10.91 1.64
C ALA A 32 -1.40 -10.18 0.30
N ARG A 33 -1.94 -10.84 -0.73
CA ARG A 33 -2.15 -10.20 -2.03
C ARG A 33 -3.08 -8.98 -1.88
N PRO A 34 -2.86 -7.91 -2.65
CA PRO A 34 -3.72 -6.74 -2.61
C PRO A 34 -5.17 -7.09 -2.94
N ARG A 35 -6.09 -6.65 -2.09
CA ARG A 35 -7.53 -6.56 -2.34
C ARG A 35 -7.88 -5.08 -2.49
N ILE A 36 -8.55 -4.73 -3.58
CA ILE A 36 -8.83 -3.33 -3.91
C ILE A 36 -10.35 -3.10 -3.86
N SER A 37 -10.76 -2.24 -2.94
CA SER A 37 -12.14 -1.78 -2.81
C SER A 37 -12.23 -0.31 -3.15
N VAL A 38 -13.26 0.08 -3.90
CA VAL A 38 -13.53 1.45 -4.30
C VAL A 38 -14.85 1.89 -3.69
N PHE A 39 -14.81 2.98 -2.95
CA PHE A 39 -15.99 3.69 -2.48
C PHE A 39 -16.11 4.97 -3.30
N ASP A 40 -17.11 5.05 -4.16
CA ASP A 40 -17.36 6.20 -5.02
C ASP A 40 -18.66 6.86 -4.59
N TYR A 41 -18.61 8.12 -4.21
CA TYR A 41 -19.76 8.78 -3.60
C TYR A 41 -19.88 10.27 -3.94
N THR A 42 -21.12 10.72 -3.91
CA THR A 42 -21.54 12.12 -4.02
C THR A 42 -22.35 12.49 -2.77
N LEU A 43 -23.05 13.62 -2.79
CA LEU A 43 -24.01 13.96 -1.72
C LEU A 43 -25.24 13.04 -1.72
N ASP A 44 -25.57 12.46 -2.87
CA ASP A 44 -26.84 11.76 -3.10
C ASP A 44 -26.67 10.23 -3.16
N GLU A 45 -25.47 9.75 -3.53
CA GLU A 45 -25.22 8.32 -3.70
C GLU A 45 -23.86 7.87 -3.16
N VAL A 46 -23.79 6.60 -2.76
CA VAL A 46 -22.56 5.88 -2.46
C VAL A 46 -22.59 4.52 -3.14
N LYS A 47 -21.49 4.18 -3.80
CA LYS A 47 -21.29 2.88 -4.43
C LYS A 47 -19.99 2.27 -3.94
N GLU A 48 -20.08 1.07 -3.39
CA GLU A 48 -18.93 0.25 -3.07
C GLU A 48 -18.73 -0.80 -4.17
N THR A 49 -17.50 -1.01 -4.60
CA THR A 49 -17.16 -2.02 -5.60
C THR A 49 -15.77 -2.59 -5.32
N GLU A 50 -15.66 -3.91 -5.24
CA GLU A 50 -14.37 -4.59 -5.27
C GLU A 50 -13.95 -4.80 -6.73
N ILE A 51 -12.70 -4.49 -7.04
CA ILE A 51 -12.16 -4.62 -8.39
C ILE A 51 -11.01 -5.63 -8.41
N GLU A 52 -10.90 -6.36 -9.53
CA GLU A 52 -9.87 -7.39 -9.70
C GLU A 52 -8.60 -6.87 -10.39
N ARG A 53 -8.71 -5.80 -11.18
CA ARG A 53 -7.60 -5.24 -11.95
C ARG A 53 -7.44 -3.75 -11.66
N VAL A 54 -6.20 -3.29 -11.56
CA VAL A 54 -5.88 -1.87 -11.37
C VAL A 54 -6.43 -1.02 -12.51
N SER A 55 -6.48 -1.55 -13.74
CA SER A 55 -7.08 -0.86 -14.89
C SER A 55 -8.55 -0.47 -14.69
N ASP A 56 -9.28 -1.17 -13.82
CA ASP A 56 -10.69 -0.91 -13.56
C ASP A 56 -10.89 0.35 -12.67
N LEU A 57 -9.80 0.94 -12.17
CA LEU A 57 -9.81 2.26 -11.49
C LEU A 57 -9.89 3.44 -12.47
N ARG A 58 -9.48 3.27 -13.74
CA ARG A 58 -9.44 4.37 -14.72
C ARG A 58 -10.74 5.17 -14.81
N PRO A 59 -11.94 4.55 -14.85
CA PRO A 59 -13.18 5.29 -14.95
C PRO A 59 -13.49 6.18 -13.73
N TYR A 60 -12.79 6.02 -12.61
CA TYR A 60 -12.99 6.81 -11.39
C TYR A 60 -12.06 8.04 -11.32
N LEU A 61 -11.02 8.10 -12.15
CA LEU A 61 -10.07 9.23 -12.14
C LEU A 61 -10.65 10.53 -12.68
N ASP A 62 -11.66 10.43 -13.56
CA ASP A 62 -12.26 11.55 -14.27
C ASP A 62 -13.69 11.86 -13.81
N ARG A 63 -14.17 11.23 -12.72
CA ARG A 63 -15.54 11.42 -12.23
C ARG A 63 -15.67 12.70 -11.41
N ASP A 64 -16.86 13.30 -11.48
CA ASP A 64 -17.29 14.35 -10.56
C ASP A 64 -17.88 13.75 -9.27
N SER A 65 -17.09 12.92 -8.61
CA SER A 65 -17.40 12.25 -7.35
C SER A 65 -16.17 12.19 -6.47
N VAL A 66 -16.36 11.91 -5.17
CA VAL A 66 -15.25 11.55 -4.31
C VAL A 66 -15.04 10.05 -4.41
N THR A 67 -13.86 9.64 -4.89
CA THR A 67 -13.46 8.23 -4.94
C THR A 67 -12.42 7.94 -3.87
N TRP A 68 -12.77 7.05 -2.93
CA TRP A 68 -11.83 6.45 -1.99
C TRP A 68 -11.43 5.05 -2.46
N VAL A 69 -10.15 4.90 -2.81
CA VAL A 69 -9.55 3.61 -3.16
C VAL A 69 -8.88 3.03 -1.91
N ASN A 70 -9.37 1.90 -1.43
CA ASN A 70 -8.81 1.14 -0.33
C ASN A 70 -8.03 -0.06 -0.87
N VAL A 71 -6.74 -0.15 -0.53
CA VAL A 71 -5.84 -1.24 -0.94
C VAL A 71 -5.38 -1.98 0.30
N GLU A 72 -5.87 -3.21 0.45
CA GLU A 72 -5.58 -4.06 1.61
C GLU A 72 -4.59 -5.16 1.22
N GLY A 73 -3.44 -5.22 1.89
CA GLY A 73 -2.38 -6.15 1.54
C GLY A 73 -1.43 -5.57 0.48
N LEU A 74 -0.13 -5.87 0.64
CA LEU A 74 0.97 -5.33 -0.17
C LEU A 74 1.81 -6.44 -0.80
N GLY A 75 1.25 -7.65 -0.91
CA GLY A 75 1.94 -8.89 -1.28
C GLY A 75 2.17 -9.11 -2.77
N ASP A 76 2.02 -8.08 -3.61
CA ASP A 76 2.16 -8.20 -5.05
C ASP A 76 2.82 -6.94 -5.64
N GLU A 77 4.07 -7.09 -6.10
CA GLU A 77 4.88 -5.98 -6.60
C GLU A 77 4.31 -5.39 -7.89
N ALA A 78 3.77 -6.24 -8.77
CA ALA A 78 3.24 -5.78 -10.06
C ALA A 78 2.01 -4.89 -9.84
N VAL A 79 1.08 -5.32 -8.97
CA VAL A 79 -0.12 -4.54 -8.63
C VAL A 79 0.24 -3.19 -8.01
N LEU A 80 1.24 -3.15 -7.12
CA LEU A 80 1.68 -1.90 -6.50
C LEU A 80 2.32 -0.93 -7.51
N HIS A 81 3.12 -1.44 -8.45
CA HIS A 81 3.67 -0.60 -9.54
C HIS A 81 2.57 -0.11 -10.48
N GLU A 82 1.60 -0.97 -10.86
CA GLU A 82 0.47 -0.55 -11.69
C GLU A 82 -0.34 0.58 -11.02
N ILE A 83 -0.57 0.50 -9.70
CA ILE A 83 -1.22 1.58 -8.94
C ILE A 83 -0.35 2.84 -8.97
N ALA A 84 0.96 2.71 -8.73
CA ALA A 84 1.88 3.83 -8.74
C ALA A 84 1.89 4.56 -10.09
N GLU A 85 1.93 3.80 -11.19
CA GLU A 85 1.88 4.34 -12.55
C GLU A 85 0.55 5.03 -12.84
N LEU A 86 -0.57 4.38 -12.47
CA LEU A 86 -1.91 4.92 -12.71
C LEU A 86 -2.12 6.28 -12.01
N PHE A 87 -1.66 6.41 -10.77
CA PHE A 87 -1.78 7.64 -9.97
C PHE A 87 -0.55 8.54 -10.05
N GLN A 88 0.41 8.22 -10.92
CA GLN A 88 1.66 8.97 -11.10
C GLN A 88 2.44 9.20 -9.79
N LEU A 89 2.42 8.21 -8.89
CA LEU A 89 3.13 8.23 -7.63
C LEU A 89 4.62 7.97 -7.84
N HIS A 90 5.47 8.78 -7.21
CA HIS A 90 6.91 8.59 -7.27
C HIS A 90 7.32 7.24 -6.62
N PRO A 91 8.24 6.44 -7.21
CA PRO A 91 8.60 5.11 -6.70
C PRO A 91 9.03 5.08 -5.23
N LEU A 92 9.70 6.14 -4.76
CA LEU A 92 10.10 6.28 -3.34
C LEU A 92 8.91 6.32 -2.37
N LEU A 93 7.75 6.84 -2.81
CA LEU A 93 6.55 6.86 -1.97
C LEU A 93 6.02 5.45 -1.74
N ILE A 94 6.02 4.61 -2.78
CA ILE A 94 5.58 3.21 -2.65
C ILE A 94 6.58 2.40 -1.83
N GLU A 95 7.88 2.64 -2.00
CA GLU A 95 8.91 2.07 -1.15
C GLU A 95 8.62 2.33 0.34
N ASP A 96 8.29 3.58 0.68
CA ASP A 96 7.97 3.96 2.05
C ASP A 96 6.71 3.29 2.61
N VAL A 97 5.70 3.06 1.76
CA VAL A 97 4.46 2.34 2.12
C VAL A 97 4.75 0.87 2.44
N VAL A 98 5.58 0.21 1.63
CA VAL A 98 5.92 -1.22 1.80
C VAL A 98 6.87 -1.44 3.00
N ASN A 99 7.78 -0.51 3.27
CA ASN A 99 8.81 -0.64 4.29
C ASN A 99 8.33 -0.33 5.72
N ALA A 100 7.12 -0.76 6.11
CA ALA A 100 6.61 -0.60 7.46
C ALA A 100 7.41 -1.42 8.50
N PRO A 101 7.52 -0.96 9.76
CA PRO A 101 7.03 0.31 10.30
C PRO A 101 7.93 1.51 9.95
N GLN A 102 7.30 2.62 9.54
CA GLN A 102 7.93 3.93 9.38
C GLN A 102 7.35 4.93 10.40
N ARG A 103 8.06 6.04 10.64
CA ARG A 103 7.50 7.14 11.44
C ARG A 103 6.41 7.84 10.64
N PRO A 104 5.28 8.24 11.27
CA PRO A 104 4.27 9.05 10.61
C PRO A 104 4.89 10.32 10.01
N LYS A 105 4.47 10.64 8.79
CA LYS A 105 4.91 11.78 7.98
C LYS A 105 3.75 12.30 7.12
N VAL A 106 3.85 13.56 6.66
CA VAL A 106 2.90 14.22 5.74
C VAL A 106 3.61 14.45 4.42
#